data_AF-A0A2G1XWQ2-F1
#
_entry.id   AF-A0A2G1XWQ2-F1
#
_cell.length_a   1.000
_cell.length_b   1.000
_cell.length_c   1.000
_cell.angle_alpha   90.00
_cell.angle_beta   90.00
_cell.angle_gamma   90.00
#
_symmetry.space_group_name_H-M   'P 1'
#
loop_
_entity.id
_entity.type
_entity.pdbx_description
1 polymer ?
#
loop_
_entity_poly.entity_id
_entity_poly.type
_entity_poly.pdbx_seq_one_letter_code
_entity_poly.pdbx_strand_id
1 'polypeptide(L)'
;MTPELQAIKQQLHTRQTELLDRLSNLKTDISQAHSRDWEEQAQERENDEVVEALGNEARQELSLVNRALERIESGTYKLCGQCGGEISLERLRAVPYTSRCITCAT
;
A
#
# COMPACT_ATOMS: atom_id res chain seq x y z
N MET A 1 21.38 2.32 -11.84
CA MET A 1 19.94 2.65 -11.81
C MET A 1 19.70 3.86 -12.69
N THR A 2 18.64 3.87 -13.51
CA THR A 2 18.28 5.03 -14.34
C THR A 2 17.63 6.12 -13.48
N PRO A 3 17.74 7.42 -13.86
CA PRO A 3 17.15 8.53 -13.10
C PRO A 3 15.63 8.39 -12.94
N GLU A 4 14.96 7.81 -13.93
CA GLU A 4 13.51 7.55 -13.89
C GLU A 4 13.12 6.53 -12.82
N LEU A 5 13.92 5.47 -12.66
CA LEU A 5 13.68 4.45 -11.63
C LEU A 5 13.88 5.03 -10.23
N GLN A 6 14.81 5.97 -10.09
CA GLN A 6 15.09 6.66 -8.84
C GLN A 6 13.94 7.59 -8.44
N ALA A 7 13.33 8.29 -9.40
CA ALA A 7 12.13 9.10 -9.16
C ALA A 7 10.94 8.23 -8.69
N ILE A 8 10.72 7.08 -9.34
CA ILE A 8 9.66 6.13 -8.95
C ILE A 8 9.94 5.54 -7.56
N LYS A 9 11.20 5.17 -7.26
CA LYS A 9 11.59 4.69 -5.93
C LYS A 9 11.30 5.72 -4.83
N GLN A 10 11.62 6.99 -5.08
CA GLN A 10 11.28 8.07 -4.16
C GLN A 10 9.77 8.19 -3.95
N GLN A 11 8.98 8.17 -5.01
CA GLN A 11 7.52 8.21 -4.93
C GLN A 11 6.96 7.05 -4.09
N LEU A 12 7.49 5.84 -4.28
CA LEU A 12 7.10 4.66 -3.49
C LEU A 12 7.48 4.79 -2.01
N HIS A 13 8.64 5.36 -1.67
CA HIS A 13 9.01 5.63 -0.28
C HIS A 13 8.13 6.69 0.39
N THR A 14 7.78 7.75 -0.33
CA THR A 14 6.83 8.75 0.17
C THR A 14 5.50 8.06 0.48
N ARG A 15 4.99 7.26 -0.46
CA ARG A 15 3.73 6.54 -0.28
C ARG A 15 3.77 5.52 0.86
N GLN A 16 4.88 4.79 1.00
CA GLN A 16 5.13 3.89 2.12
C GLN A 16 5.01 4.62 3.46
N THR A 17 5.63 5.79 3.56
CA THR A 17 5.62 6.61 4.79
C THR A 17 4.22 7.10 5.11
N GLU A 18 3.47 7.60 4.12
CA GLU A 18 2.07 8.01 4.29
C GLU A 18 1.17 6.87 4.80
N LEU A 19 1.33 5.67 4.24
CA LEU A 19 0.55 4.50 4.64
C LEU A 19 0.89 4.04 6.07
N LEU A 20 2.16 4.08 6.44
CA LEU A 20 2.60 3.78 7.80
C LEU A 20 2.04 4.78 8.82
N ASP A 21 2.07 6.07 8.50
CA ASP A 21 1.50 7.12 9.35
C ASP A 21 -0.01 6.94 9.52
N ARG A 22 -0.72 6.72 8.41
CA ARG A 22 -2.17 6.44 8.44
C ARG A 22 -2.52 5.24 9.32
N LEU A 23 -1.76 4.14 9.21
CA LEU A 23 -1.96 2.95 10.03
C LEU A 23 -1.66 3.19 11.51
N SER A 24 -0.66 4.02 11.82
CA SER A 24 -0.30 4.39 13.20
C SER A 24 -1.38 5.25 13.84
N ASN A 25 -1.90 6.23 13.12
CA ASN A 25 -2.97 7.12 13.59
C ASN A 25 -4.24 6.33 13.86
N LEU A 26 -4.64 5.47 12.90
CA LEU A 26 -5.79 4.60 13.04
C LEU A 26 -5.71 3.69 14.27
N LYS A 27 -4.53 3.09 14.53
CA LYS A 27 -4.30 2.28 15.73
C LYS A 27 -4.44 3.09 17.02
N THR A 28 -3.98 4.33 17.01
CA THR A 28 -4.04 5.23 18.16
C THR A 28 -5.49 5.62 18.46
N ASP A 29 -6.27 5.94 17.42
CA ASP A 29 -7.68 6.30 17.54
C ASP A 29 -8.51 5.16 18.15
N ILE A 30 -8.34 3.93 17.66
CA ILE A 30 -8.98 2.72 18.24
C ILE A 30 -8.61 2.55 19.72
N SER A 31 -7.31 2.67 20.03
CA SER A 31 -6.81 2.46 21.39
C SER A 31 -7.37 3.50 22.38
N GLN A 32 -7.60 4.73 21.92
CA GLN A 32 -8.18 5.80 22.73
C GLN A 32 -9.70 5.66 22.88
N ALA A 33 -10.42 5.21 21.85
CA ALA A 33 -11.86 4.93 21.93
C ALA A 33 -12.16 3.85 22.96
N HIS A 34 -11.47 2.70 22.87
CA HIS A 34 -11.60 1.59 23.83
C HIS A 34 -11.24 1.97 25.29
N SER A 35 -10.42 3.02 25.49
CA SER A 35 -10.06 3.50 26.83
C SER A 35 -11.13 4.41 27.44
N ARG A 36 -12.04 4.98 26.64
CA ARG A 36 -13.01 5.99 27.09
C ARG A 36 -14.41 5.42 27.25
N ASP A 37 -14.74 4.34 26.54
CA ASP A 37 -16.07 3.75 26.54
C ASP A 37 -16.13 2.41 27.27
N TRP A 38 -16.58 2.46 28.53
CA TRP A 38 -17.13 1.31 29.26
C TRP A 38 -18.67 1.34 29.32
N GLU A 39 -19.36 2.31 28.69
CA GLU A 39 -20.82 2.49 28.83
C GLU A 39 -21.68 2.54 27.54
N GLU A 40 -21.13 2.61 26.31
CA GLU A 40 -21.97 2.72 25.08
C GLU A 40 -21.74 1.60 24.03
N GLN A 41 -22.27 0.40 24.29
CA GLN A 41 -21.96 -0.83 23.51
C GLN A 41 -22.67 -1.00 22.14
N ALA A 42 -23.46 -0.04 21.66
CA ALA A 42 -24.25 -0.21 20.44
C ALA A 42 -23.71 0.52 19.21
N GLN A 43 -23.18 1.75 19.36
CA GLN A 43 -22.71 2.58 18.24
C GLN A 43 -21.24 2.30 17.85
N GLU A 44 -20.43 1.80 18.80
CA GLU A 44 -19.00 1.48 18.61
C GLU A 44 -18.74 0.43 17.52
N ARG A 45 -19.59 -0.60 17.41
CA ARG A 45 -19.34 -1.75 16.51
C ARG A 45 -19.33 -1.38 15.02
N GLU A 46 -20.17 -0.43 14.59
CA GLU A 46 -20.16 0.03 13.19
C GLU A 46 -18.91 0.88 12.88
N ASN A 47 -18.36 1.58 13.88
CA ASN A 47 -17.14 2.37 13.72
C ASN A 47 -15.91 1.45 13.59
N ASP A 48 -15.85 0.40 14.41
CA ASP A 48 -14.77 -0.58 14.42
C ASP A 48 -14.63 -1.32 13.08
N GLU A 49 -15.74 -1.73 12.46
CA GLU A 49 -15.73 -2.44 11.17
C GLU A 49 -15.17 -1.55 10.03
N VAL A 50 -15.56 -0.27 10.01
CA VAL A 50 -15.05 0.70 9.02
C VAL A 50 -13.56 0.95 9.24
N VAL A 51 -13.15 1.12 10.49
CA VAL A 51 -11.75 1.31 10.87
C VAL A 51 -10.91 0.09 10.50
N GLU A 52 -11.39 -1.13 10.77
CA GLU A 52 -10.69 -2.36 10.39
C GLU A 52 -10.53 -2.47 8.86
N ALA A 53 -11.60 -2.18 8.10
CA ALA A 53 -11.56 -2.21 6.64
C ALA A 53 -10.52 -1.22 6.07
N LEU A 54 -10.49 0.02 6.57
CA LEU A 54 -9.52 1.04 6.17
C LEU A 54 -8.09 0.62 6.52
N GLY A 55 -7.89 0.00 7.70
CA GLY A 55 -6.60 -0.54 8.10
C GLY A 55 -6.15 -1.70 7.22
N ASN A 56 -7.06 -2.59 6.84
CA ASN A 56 -6.77 -3.72 5.96
C ASN A 56 -6.41 -3.25 4.54
N GLU A 57 -7.13 -2.28 3.98
CA GLU A 57 -6.82 -1.68 2.69
C GLU A 57 -5.43 -1.03 2.69
N ALA A 58 -5.13 -0.20 3.70
CA ALA A 58 -3.81 0.44 3.82
C ALA A 58 -2.67 -0.57 4.00
N ARG A 59 -2.89 -1.67 4.75
CA ARG A 59 -1.92 -2.77 4.88
C ARG A 59 -1.68 -3.49 3.55
N GLN A 60 -2.74 -3.74 2.77
CA GLN A 60 -2.62 -4.36 1.46
C GLN A 60 -1.84 -3.45 0.49
N GLU A 61 -2.17 -2.17 0.43
CA GLU A 61 -1.43 -1.20 -0.38
C GLU A 61 0.05 -1.12 0.03
N LEU A 62 0.33 -1.06 1.34
CA LEU A 62 1.69 -1.04 1.88
C LEU A 62 2.48 -2.30 1.46
N SER A 63 1.84 -3.47 1.47
CA SER A 63 2.46 -4.71 0.99
C SER A 63 2.84 -4.62 -0.49
N LEU A 64 1.98 -4.04 -1.33
CA LEU A 64 2.26 -3.85 -2.76
C LEU A 64 3.41 -2.86 -2.97
N VAL A 65 3.45 -1.76 -2.22
CA VAL A 65 4.53 -0.77 -2.26
C VAL A 65 5.87 -1.39 -1.85
N ASN A 66 5.90 -2.16 -0.76
CA ASN A 66 7.11 -2.85 -0.30
C ASN A 66 7.63 -3.84 -1.35
N ARG A 67 6.74 -4.65 -1.93
CA ARG A 67 7.11 -5.57 -3.02
C ARG A 67 7.64 -4.84 -4.25
N ALA A 68 7.09 -3.67 -4.57
CA ALA A 68 7.59 -2.86 -5.68
C ALA A 68 9.01 -2.35 -5.40
N LEU A 69 9.28 -1.87 -4.18
CA LEU A 69 10.63 -1.45 -3.75
C LEU A 69 11.63 -2.63 -3.80
N GLU A 70 11.27 -3.80 -3.29
CA GLU A 70 12.11 -5.02 -3.38
C GLU A 70 12.41 -5.41 -4.83
N ARG A 71 11.41 -5.27 -5.72
CA ARG A 71 11.60 -5.54 -7.15
C ARG A 71 12.50 -4.52 -7.83
N ILE A 72 12.50 -3.27 -7.38
CA ILE A 72 13.46 -2.25 -7.85
C ILE A 72 14.88 -2.64 -7.44
N GLU A 73 15.06 -3.10 -6.20
CA GLU A 73 16.38 -3.47 -5.66
C GLU A 73 16.93 -4.77 -6.28
N SER A 74 16.06 -5.75 -6.54
CA SER A 74 16.43 -6.98 -7.25
C SER A 74 16.55 -6.81 -8.77
N GLY A 75 16.18 -5.65 -9.33
CA GLY A 75 16.20 -5.39 -10.78
C GLY A 75 15.06 -6.05 -11.57
N THR A 76 14.09 -6.68 -10.90
CA THR A 76 12.93 -7.37 -11.53
C THR A 76 11.68 -6.49 -11.67
N TYR A 77 11.78 -5.20 -11.33
CA TYR A 77 10.66 -4.25 -11.33
C TYR A 77 9.92 -4.14 -12.66
N LYS A 78 10.65 -4.27 -13.77
CA LYS A 78 10.09 -4.22 -15.12
C LYS A 78 9.50 -5.54 -15.60
N LEU A 79 9.50 -6.61 -14.79
CA LEU A 79 9.04 -7.94 -15.21
C LEU A 79 7.73 -8.31 -14.53
N CYS A 80 6.73 -8.74 -15.30
CA CYS A 80 5.45 -9.18 -14.79
C CYS A 80 5.62 -10.42 -13.91
N GLY A 81 5.11 -10.38 -12.68
CA GLY A 81 5.15 -11.51 -11.75
C GLY A 81 4.25 -12.70 -12.14
N GLN A 82 3.46 -12.58 -13.21
CA GLN A 82 2.59 -13.66 -13.70
C GLN A 82 3.11 -14.29 -14.99
N CYS A 83 3.37 -13.49 -16.03
CA CYS A 83 3.79 -14.01 -17.33
C CYS A 83 5.30 -13.85 -17.59
N GLY A 84 6.04 -13.16 -16.72
CA GLY A 84 7.45 -12.84 -16.92
C GLY A 84 7.73 -11.77 -17.97
N GLY A 85 6.71 -11.30 -18.70
CA GLY A 85 6.85 -10.28 -19.74
C GLY A 85 7.16 -8.89 -19.20
N GLU A 86 7.62 -7.99 -20.07
CA GLU A 86 7.98 -6.62 -19.66
C GLU A 86 6.75 -5.77 -19.31
N ILE A 87 6.83 -5.01 -18.22
CA ILE A 87 5.85 -4.00 -17.82
C ILE A 87 6.32 -2.67 -18.40
N SER A 88 5.46 -2.03 -19.21
CA SER A 88 5.78 -0.74 -19.81
C SER A 88 6.08 0.32 -18.75
N LEU A 89 7.03 1.20 -19.05
CA LEU A 89 7.42 2.27 -18.14
C LEU A 89 6.25 3.23 -17.87
N GLU A 90 5.38 3.47 -18.85
CA GLU A 90 4.17 4.29 -18.70
C GLU A 90 3.22 3.70 -17.65
N ARG A 91 3.05 2.37 -17.64
CA ARG A 91 2.24 1.68 -16.63
C ARG A 91 2.87 1.76 -15.25
N LEU A 92 4.20 1.63 -15.15
CA LEU A 92 4.94 1.80 -13.89
C LEU A 92 4.92 3.25 -13.38
N ARG A 93 4.77 4.24 -14.28
CA ARG A 93 4.56 5.64 -13.89
C ARG A 93 3.13 5.90 -13.41
N ALA A 94 2.14 5.28 -14.06
CA ALA A 94 0.73 5.41 -13.68
C ALA A 94 0.38 4.64 -12.39
N VAL A 95 0.90 3.42 -12.24
CA VAL A 95 0.64 2.53 -11.10
C VAL A 95 1.98 1.92 -10.63
N PRO A 96 2.78 2.64 -9.83
CA PRO A 96 4.13 2.21 -9.48
C PRO A 96 4.21 0.97 -8.57
N TYR A 97 3.13 0.60 -7.89
CA TYR A 97 3.08 -0.63 -7.09
C TYR A 97 2.60 -1.86 -7.89
N THR A 98 2.39 -1.76 -9.21
CA THR A 98 1.91 -2.88 -10.03
C THR A 98 2.95 -3.99 -10.16
N SER A 99 2.51 -5.23 -9.95
CA SER A 99 3.29 -6.45 -10.24
C SER A 99 2.95 -7.10 -11.58
N ARG A 100 1.94 -6.59 -12.27
CA ARG A 100 1.38 -7.17 -13.49
C ARG A 100 1.51 -6.23 -14.68
N CYS A 101 1.73 -6.82 -15.87
CA CYS A 101 1.61 -6.10 -17.14
C CYS A 101 0.13 -5.79 -17.43
N ILE A 102 -0.12 -4.95 -18.43
CA ILE A 102 -1.48 -4.54 -18.80
C ILE A 102 -2.37 -5.73 -19.19
N THR A 103 -1.81 -6.71 -19.90
CA THR A 103 -2.51 -7.93 -20.33
C THR A 103 -2.90 -8.83 -19.16
N CYS A 104 -2.09 -8.88 -18.11
CA CYS A 104 -2.34 -9.73 -16.93
C CYS A 104 -3.16 -9.03 -15.83
N ALA A 105 -3.38 -7.73 -15.95
CA ALA A 105 -4.19 -6.94 -15.03
C ALA A 105 -5.61 -6.68 -15.55
N THR A 106 -6.00 -7.40 -16.59
CA THR A 106 -7.39 -7.58 -17.02
C THR A 106 -8.01 -8.69 -16.18
#